data_AF-A0A0J6F1Z4-F1
#
_entry.id   AF-A0A0J6F1Z4-F1
#
_cell.length_a   1.000
_cell.length_b   1.000
_cell.length_c   1.000
_cell.angle_alpha   90.00
_cell.angle_beta   90.00
_cell.angle_gamma   90.00
#
_symmetry.space_group_name_H-M   'P 1'
#
loop_
_entity.id
_entity.type
_entity.pdbx_description
1 polymer ?
#
loop_
_entity_poly.entity_id
_entity_poly.type
_entity_poly.pdbx_seq_one_letter_code
_entity_poly.pdbx_strand_id
1 'polypeptide(L)' 'MTGIKKTAASDTDRSVPLDIQRRFVISAFAGTAAWWLENGMPFPPELMAESMIKMIQKN' A
#
# COMPACT_ATOMS: atom_id res chain seq x y z
N MET A 1 37.23 -11.61 28.39
CA MET A 1 36.39 -10.40 28.28
C MET A 1 35.60 -10.50 26.99
N THR A 2 34.37 -10.98 27.07
CA THR A 2 33.49 -11.14 25.91
C THR A 2 32.86 -9.79 25.61
N GLY A 3 33.08 -9.30 24.39
CA GLY A 3 32.63 -7.99 23.92
C GLY A 3 31.14 -7.77 24.12
N ILE A 4 30.83 -6.58 24.61
CA ILE A 4 29.53 -6.08 25.01
C ILE A 4 28.50 -6.29 23.89
N LYS A 5 27.38 -6.93 24.26
CA LYS A 5 26.19 -7.08 23.43
C LYS A 5 25.71 -5.69 23.02
N LYS A 6 25.52 -5.51 21.71
CA LYS A 6 24.93 -4.34 21.04
C LYS A 6 23.73 -3.80 21.84
N THR A 7 23.99 -2.75 22.61
CA THR A 7 22.97 -1.98 23.33
C THR A 7 22.34 -0.95 22.38
N ALA A 8 21.12 -0.57 22.77
CA ALA A 8 20.22 0.40 22.13
C ALA A 8 19.43 -0.17 20.96
N ALA A 9 18.36 -0.89 21.31
CA ALA A 9 17.10 -0.83 20.59
C ALA A 9 16.73 0.66 20.44
N SER A 10 17.12 1.25 19.31
CA SER A 10 16.46 2.45 18.81
C SER A 10 15.00 2.07 18.61
N ASP A 11 14.11 2.87 19.19
CA ASP A 11 12.66 2.77 19.05
C ASP A 11 12.30 2.20 17.69
N THR A 12 11.72 1.00 17.74
CA THR A 12 11.31 0.22 16.57
C THR A 12 10.51 1.12 15.65
N ASP A 13 11.12 1.43 14.51
CA ASP A 13 10.48 1.93 13.31
C ASP A 13 9.13 1.21 13.17
N ARG A 14 8.04 1.89 13.53
CA ARG A 14 6.67 1.36 13.51
C ARG A 14 6.15 1.32 12.07
N SER A 15 6.99 0.89 11.14
CA SER A 15 6.62 0.68 9.76
C SER A 15 5.84 -0.64 9.66
N VAL A 16 4.68 -0.59 9.01
CA VAL A 16 3.92 -1.79 8.69
C VAL A 16 4.83 -2.68 7.82
N PRO A 17 4.94 -4.00 8.08
CA PRO A 17 5.69 -4.90 7.22
C PRO A 17 5.35 -4.76 5.72
N LEU A 18 6.37 -4.78 4.86
CA LEU A 18 6.22 -4.53 3.41
C LEU A 18 5.29 -5.53 2.71
N ASP A 19 5.23 -6.76 3.19
CA ASP A 19 4.32 -7.79 2.71
C ASP A 19 2.86 -7.43 2.97
N ILE A 20 2.54 -6.91 4.15
CA ILE A 20 1.21 -6.41 4.52
C ILE A 20 0.84 -5.21 3.63
N GLN A 21 1.76 -4.25 3.46
CA GLN A 21 1.54 -3.09 2.58
C GLN A 21 1.25 -3.51 1.14
N ARG A 22 2.04 -4.43 0.57
CA ARG A 22 1.85 -4.95 -0.78
C ARG A 22 0.49 -5.63 -0.93
N ARG A 23 0.13 -6.48 0.03
CA ARG A 23 -1.16 -7.20 -0.02
C ARG A 23 -2.33 -6.23 0.01
N PHE A 24 -2.24 -5.18 0.83
CA PHE A 24 -3.24 -4.12 0.90
C PHE A 24 -3.38 -3.38 -0.44
N VAL A 25 -2.28 -2.87 -1.00
CA VAL A 25 -2.29 -2.11 -2.26
C VAL A 25 -2.84 -2.94 -3.42
N ILE A 26 -2.39 -4.19 -3.57
CA ILE A 26 -2.89 -5.09 -4.63
C ILE A 26 -4.39 -5.33 -4.48
N SER A 27 -4.86 -5.58 -3.25
CA SER A 27 -6.28 -5.87 -3.00
C SER A 27 -7.16 -4.64 -3.23
N ALA A 28 -6.72 -3.46 -2.77
CA ALA A 28 -7.43 -2.20 -2.99
C ALA A 28 -7.51 -1.86 -4.49
N PHE A 29 -6.41 -2.04 -5.22
CA PHE A 29 -6.38 -1.83 -6.68
C PHE A 29 -7.34 -2.78 -7.40
N ALA A 30 -7.21 -4.09 -7.16
CA ALA A 30 -8.03 -5.10 -7.82
C ALA A 30 -9.52 -4.93 -7.51
N GLY A 31 -9.87 -4.69 -6.24
CA GLY A 31 -11.25 -4.48 -5.81
C GLY A 31 -11.87 -3.23 -6.43
N THR A 32 -11.12 -2.13 -6.50
CA THR A 32 -11.61 -0.87 -7.11
C THR A 32 -11.79 -1.03 -8.62
N ALA A 33 -10.84 -1.67 -9.31
CA ALA A 33 -10.94 -1.93 -10.74
C ALA A 33 -12.10 -2.87 -11.07
N ALA A 34 -12.30 -3.94 -10.29
CA ALA A 34 -13.40 -4.88 -10.45
C ALA A 34 -14.75 -4.17 -10.28
N TRP A 35 -14.94 -3.44 -9.17
CA TRP A 35 -16.14 -2.64 -8.95
C TRP A 35 -16.42 -1.68 -10.10
N TRP A 36 -15.39 -0.96 -10.56
CA TRP A 36 -15.53 0.01 -11.65
C TRP A 36 -16.00 -0.65 -12.96
N LEU A 37 -15.44 -1.81 -13.31
CA LEU A 37 -15.83 -2.56 -14.51
C LEU A 37 -17.24 -3.15 -14.38
N GLU A 38 -17.56 -3.77 -13.23
CA GLU A 38 -18.86 -4.38 -12.95
C GLU A 38 -20.01 -3.38 -12.98
N ASN A 39 -19.73 -2.11 -12.65
CA ASN A 39 -20.71 -1.04 -12.64
C ASN A 39 -20.77 -0.27 -13.97
N GLY A 40 -20.21 -0.83 -15.06
CA GLY A 40 -20.27 -0.24 -16.39
C GLY A 40 -19.38 0.98 -16.56
N MET A 41 -18.27 1.05 -15.82
CA MET A 41 -17.30 2.15 -15.86
C MET A 41 -17.96 3.53 -15.62
N PRO A 42 -18.52 3.79 -14.42
CA PRO A 42 -19.23 5.04 -14.12
C PRO A 42 -18.36 6.31 -14.21
N PHE A 43 -17.04 6.12 -14.22
CA PHE A 43 -16.05 7.17 -14.44
C PHE A 43 -15.21 6.83 -15.68
N PRO A 44 -14.72 7.83 -16.45
CA PRO A 44 -13.85 7.58 -17.59
C PRO A 44 -12.56 6.84 -17.19
N PRO A 45 -12.00 5.98 -18.07
CA PRO A 45 -10.78 5.22 -17.79
C PRO A 45 -9.60 6.08 -17.34
N GLU A 46 -9.41 7.25 -17.96
CA GLU A 46 -8.31 8.16 -17.67
C GLU A 46 -8.41 8.72 -16.25
N LEU A 47 -9.63 9.13 -15.86
CA LEU A 47 -9.91 9.63 -14.51
C LEU A 47 -9.69 8.54 -13.46
N MET A 48 -10.15 7.32 -13.73
CA MET A 48 -10.00 6.19 -12.80
C MET A 48 -8.52 5.82 -12.62
N ALA A 49 -7.78 5.71 -13.72
CA ALA A 49 -6.34 5.41 -13.68
C ALA A 49 -5.56 6.45 -12.88
N GLU A 50 -5.78 7.75 -13.15
CA GLU A 50 -5.15 8.82 -12.38
C GLU A 50 -5.53 8.78 -10.89
N SER A 51 -6.81 8.53 -10.59
CA SER A 51 -7.31 8.50 -9.22
C SER A 51 -6.67 7.35 -8.42
N MET A 52 -6.59 6.16 -9.01
CA MET A 52 -5.98 4.98 -8.37
C MET A 52 -4.48 5.18 -8.14
N ILE A 53 -3.75 5.81 -9.07
CA ILE A 53 -2.33 6.14 -8.90
C ILE A 53 -2.16 7.14 -7.76
N LYS A 54 -2.95 8.22 -7.73
CA LYS A 54 -2.89 9.25 -6.67
C LYS A 54 -3.19 8.66 -5.29
N MET A 55 -4.12 7.70 -5.18
CA MET A 55 -4.43 7.02 -3.91
C MET A 55 -3.27 6.17 -3.38
N ILE A 56 -2.50 5.56 -4.28
CA ILE A 56 -1.32 4.76 -3.90
C ILE A 56 -0.15 5.65 -3.52
N GLN A 57 0.06 6.76 -4.23
CA GLN A 57 1.18 7.68 -4.00
C GLN A 57 1.05 8.53 -2.72
N LYS A 58 -0.16 8.69 -2.18
CA LYS A 58 -0.44 9.56 -1.04
C LYS A 58 -0.38 8.84 0.33
N ASN A 59 -0.01 7.56 0.34
CA ASN A 59 0.28 6.76 1.54
C ASN A 59 1.76 6.36 1.56
#